data_AF-A0A382Z2D1-F1
#
_entry.id   AF-A0A382Z2D1-F1
#
_cell.length_a   1.000
_cell.length_b   1.000
_cell.length_c   1.000
_cell.angle_alpha   90.00
_cell.angle_beta   90.00
_cell.angle_gamma   90.00
#
_symmetry.space_group_name_H-M   'P 1'
#
loop_
_entity.id
_entity.type
_entity.pdbx_description
1 polymer ?
#
loop_
_entity_poly.entity_id
_entity_poly.type
_entity_poly.pdbx_seq_one_letter_code
_entity_poly.pdbx_strand_id
1 'polypeptide(L)'
;MDQEILYRTGTIYRDVVDEESRTIELSFSSDTPVERVFGNEVLEHKEDSVDLERLNNSAPLLLEHDRGQQIGVVERAWVDTEDQKGRAVVRFSKSTLGQEIFQDVRDGIRQLVSVGYSVARFVTEKADEGLDTFRAVSWQPLEISLVSVPADASVGVGRSTEESPAPSTKEEIVEEKQEPQVREESEVV
;
A
#
# COMPACT_ATOMS: atom_id res chain seq x y z
N MET A 1 1.02 19.61 7.59
CA MET A 1 0.60 18.27 8.03
C MET A 1 0.90 17.35 6.89
N ASP A 2 1.99 16.60 6.99
CA ASP A 2 2.31 15.59 5.98
C ASP A 2 1.29 14.45 6.15
N GLN A 3 0.40 14.28 5.17
CA GLN A 3 -0.49 13.13 5.13
C GLN A 3 0.33 11.92 4.67
N GLU A 4 0.30 10.85 5.47
CA GLU A 4 0.95 9.58 5.16
C GLU A 4 0.30 8.95 3.91
N ILE A 5 1.11 8.63 2.88
CA ILE A 5 0.65 7.98 1.65
C ILE A 5 0.82 6.47 1.82
N LEU A 6 -0.25 5.72 1.56
CA LEU A 6 -0.27 4.25 1.64
C LEU A 6 -0.39 3.63 0.23
N TYR A 7 -0.06 2.33 0.09
CA TYR A 7 -0.01 1.61 -1.20
C TYR A 7 -0.82 0.27 -1.22
N ARG A 8 -1.45 -0.08 -2.36
CA ARG A 8 -2.22 -1.34 -2.61
C ARG A 8 -1.85 -2.01 -3.94
N THR A 9 -2.30 -3.24 -4.21
CA THR A 9 -1.99 -4.02 -5.43
C THR A 9 -3.19 -4.19 -6.36
N GLY A 10 -2.97 -4.29 -7.67
CA GLY A 10 -3.96 -4.72 -8.66
C GLY A 10 -3.37 -5.40 -9.91
N THR A 11 -4.24 -5.83 -10.83
CA THR A 11 -3.90 -6.67 -12.01
C THR A 11 -4.32 -5.99 -13.32
N ILE A 12 -3.51 -6.17 -14.38
CA ILE A 12 -3.84 -5.79 -15.76
C ILE A 12 -4.55 -6.95 -16.48
N TYR A 13 -5.64 -6.66 -17.19
CA TYR A 13 -6.35 -7.63 -18.02
C TYR A 13 -5.78 -7.61 -19.45
N ARG A 14 -5.18 -8.71 -19.91
CA ARG A 14 -4.48 -8.79 -21.22
C ARG A 14 -5.37 -8.52 -22.43
N ASP A 15 -6.68 -8.75 -22.31
CA ASP A 15 -7.65 -8.56 -23.41
C ASP A 15 -8.12 -7.10 -23.58
N VAL A 16 -7.53 -6.14 -22.86
CA VAL A 16 -8.00 -4.73 -22.80
C VAL A 16 -6.90 -3.72 -23.18
N VAL A 17 -5.89 -4.14 -23.95
CA VAL A 17 -4.89 -3.22 -24.50
C VAL A 17 -5.37 -2.67 -25.84
N ASP A 18 -5.60 -1.37 -25.89
CA ASP A 18 -5.82 -0.64 -27.14
C ASP A 18 -4.49 0.02 -27.57
N GLU A 19 -3.89 -0.52 -28.63
CA GLU A 19 -2.61 -0.04 -29.14
C GLU A 19 -2.70 1.31 -29.84
N GLU A 20 -3.85 1.61 -30.46
CA GLU A 20 -4.05 2.84 -31.22
C GLU A 20 -4.15 4.03 -30.26
N SER A 21 -5.02 3.90 -29.25
CA SER A 21 -5.18 4.91 -28.20
C SER A 21 -4.10 4.83 -27.12
N ARG A 22 -3.29 3.75 -27.10
CA ARG A 22 -2.29 3.43 -26.07
C ARG A 22 -2.90 3.38 -24.68
N THR A 23 -4.09 2.80 -24.57
CA THR A 23 -4.80 2.66 -23.30
C THR A 23 -4.85 1.23 -22.82
N ILE A 24 -4.91 1.06 -21.51
CA ILE A 24 -5.27 -0.21 -20.87
C ILE A 24 -6.32 0.04 -19.80
N GLU A 25 -7.18 -0.94 -19.58
CA GLU A 25 -7.96 -1.05 -18.35
C GLU A 25 -7.20 -1.86 -17.28
N LEU A 26 -7.22 -1.37 -16.05
CA LEU A 26 -6.62 -2.03 -14.90
C LEU A 26 -7.49 -1.92 -13.65
N SER A 27 -7.26 -2.84 -12.70
CA SER A 27 -7.68 -2.67 -11.32
C SER A 27 -6.53 -2.04 -10.53
N PHE A 28 -6.79 -1.02 -9.73
CA PHE A 28 -5.77 -0.35 -8.90
C PHE A 28 -5.93 -0.60 -7.40
N SER A 29 -7.07 -1.12 -6.96
CA SER A 29 -7.35 -1.45 -5.56
C SER A 29 -8.45 -2.50 -5.43
N SER A 30 -8.53 -3.15 -4.27
CA SER A 30 -9.59 -4.06 -3.84
C SER A 30 -9.87 -3.92 -2.34
N ASP A 31 -10.96 -4.52 -1.87
CA ASP A 31 -11.32 -4.62 -0.45
C ASP A 31 -10.57 -5.73 0.31
N THR A 32 -9.61 -6.40 -0.33
CA THR A 32 -8.80 -7.45 0.31
C THR A 32 -8.10 -6.89 1.55
N PRO A 33 -8.22 -7.51 2.73
CA PRO A 33 -7.51 -7.04 3.92
C PRO A 33 -6.00 -7.10 3.74
N VAL A 34 -5.31 -6.05 4.15
CA VAL A 34 -3.83 -5.98 4.12
C VAL A 34 -3.33 -5.72 5.53
N GLU A 35 -2.44 -6.56 6.01
CA GLU A 35 -1.85 -6.40 7.33
C GLU A 35 -0.95 -5.15 7.37
N ARG A 36 -1.16 -4.33 8.39
CA ARG A 36 -0.38 -3.14 8.71
C ARG A 36 0.08 -3.22 10.16
N VAL A 37 1.04 -2.37 10.52
CA VAL A 37 1.52 -2.23 11.90
C VAL A 37 0.41 -1.91 12.91
N PHE A 38 -0.69 -1.32 12.45
CA PHE A 38 -1.83 -0.94 13.27
C PHE A 38 -2.99 -1.95 13.25
N GLY A 39 -2.91 -3.02 12.44
CA GLY A 39 -3.98 -4.01 12.27
C GLY A 39 -4.26 -4.30 10.79
N ASN A 40 -5.37 -4.96 10.51
CA ASN A 40 -5.79 -5.22 9.15
C ASN A 40 -6.42 -3.97 8.54
N GLU A 41 -5.96 -3.55 7.38
CA GLU A 41 -6.55 -2.43 6.65
C GLU A 41 -7.44 -2.96 5.53
N VAL A 42 -8.63 -2.39 5.39
CA VAL A 42 -9.53 -2.67 4.26
C VAL A 42 -9.94 -1.37 3.61
N LEU A 43 -9.74 -1.23 2.29
CA LEU A 43 -10.30 -0.12 1.53
C LEU A 43 -11.73 -0.46 1.12
N GLU A 44 -12.71 0.32 1.59
CA GLU A 44 -14.11 0.09 1.22
C GLU A 44 -14.40 0.61 -0.20
N HIS A 45 -15.02 -0.23 -1.02
CA HIS A 45 -15.35 0.06 -2.42
C HIS A 45 -16.86 0.24 -2.62
N LYS A 46 -17.43 1.20 -1.88
CA LYS A 46 -18.77 1.74 -2.12
C LYS A 46 -18.68 3.11 -2.77
N GLU A 47 -19.71 3.52 -3.50
CA GLU A 47 -19.74 4.80 -4.22
C GLU A 47 -19.39 6.01 -3.31
N ASP A 48 -19.88 6.03 -2.08
CA ASP A 48 -19.64 7.14 -1.13
C ASP A 48 -18.32 7.02 -0.33
N SER A 49 -17.62 5.90 -0.44
CA SER A 49 -16.42 5.62 0.35
C SER A 49 -15.13 6.05 -0.35
N VAL A 50 -15.16 6.18 -1.68
CA VAL A 50 -14.00 6.49 -2.52
C VAL A 50 -14.19 7.83 -3.22
N ASP A 51 -13.36 8.82 -2.88
CA ASP A 51 -13.30 10.06 -3.64
C ASP A 51 -12.39 9.91 -4.86
N LEU A 52 -13.00 9.78 -6.03
CA LEU A 52 -12.29 9.60 -7.30
C LEU A 52 -11.98 10.92 -8.03
N GLU A 53 -12.29 12.09 -7.45
CA GLU A 53 -12.10 13.39 -8.10
C GLU A 53 -10.63 13.57 -8.54
N ARG A 54 -9.70 13.20 -7.65
CA ARG A 54 -8.27 13.32 -7.92
C ARG A 54 -7.80 12.46 -9.09
N LEU A 55 -8.27 11.21 -9.20
CA LEU A 55 -7.92 10.33 -10.31
C LEU A 55 -8.52 10.81 -11.63
N ASN A 56 -9.80 11.18 -11.60
CA ASN A 56 -10.52 11.66 -12.78
C ASN A 56 -10.09 13.05 -13.26
N ASN A 57 -9.33 13.79 -12.46
CA ASN A 57 -8.67 15.03 -12.85
C ASN A 57 -7.26 14.79 -13.44
N SER A 58 -7.15 13.85 -14.40
CA SER A 58 -5.89 13.51 -15.10
C SER A 58 -4.73 13.16 -14.14
N ALA A 59 -4.98 12.29 -13.15
CA ALA A 59 -3.91 11.80 -12.29
C ALA A 59 -2.79 11.12 -13.09
N PRO A 60 -1.55 11.16 -12.59
CA PRO A 60 -0.45 10.53 -13.29
C PRO A 60 -0.55 9.00 -13.19
N LEU A 61 -0.18 8.34 -14.29
CA LEU A 61 0.34 6.97 -14.24
C LEU A 61 1.85 7.07 -14.06
N LEU A 62 2.36 6.58 -12.95
CA LEU A 62 3.77 6.63 -12.57
C LEU A 62 4.45 5.27 -12.74
N LEU A 63 5.77 5.29 -12.65
CA LEU A 63 6.61 4.10 -12.50
C LEU A 63 7.16 4.09 -11.08
N GLU A 64 6.94 3.00 -10.34
CA GLU A 64 7.48 2.79 -8.98
C GLU A 64 7.17 3.92 -7.97
N HIS A 65 5.99 4.55 -8.07
CA HIS A 65 5.58 5.72 -7.27
C HIS A 65 6.53 6.94 -7.39
N ASP A 66 7.46 6.93 -8.33
CA ASP A 66 8.38 8.04 -8.57
C ASP A 66 7.63 9.18 -9.29
N ARG A 67 7.40 10.27 -8.56
CA ARG A 67 6.71 11.48 -9.06
C ARG A 67 7.48 12.16 -10.21
N GLY A 68 8.76 11.84 -10.40
CA GLY A 68 9.56 12.26 -11.55
C GLY A 68 9.39 11.37 -12.79
N GLN A 69 8.81 10.17 -12.65
CA GLN A 69 8.66 9.18 -13.72
C GLN A 69 7.20 9.00 -14.11
N GLN A 70 6.58 10.08 -14.59
CA GLN A 70 5.25 10.01 -15.18
C GLN A 70 5.31 9.37 -16.57
N ILE A 71 4.75 8.16 -16.67
CA ILE A 71 4.70 7.35 -17.89
C ILE A 71 3.34 7.41 -18.59
N GLY A 72 2.35 8.06 -17.99
CA GLY A 72 1.03 8.21 -18.56
C GLY A 72 0.08 9.05 -17.72
N VAL A 73 -1.21 8.92 -18.00
CA VAL A 73 -2.30 9.59 -17.29
C VAL A 73 -3.47 8.64 -17.09
N VAL A 74 -4.25 8.87 -16.04
CA VAL A 74 -5.57 8.28 -15.86
C VAL A 74 -6.56 9.05 -16.74
N GLU A 75 -7.27 8.34 -17.62
CA GLU A 75 -8.33 8.91 -18.44
C GLU A 75 -9.69 8.85 -17.75
N ARG A 76 -9.92 7.78 -17.00
CA ARG A 76 -11.17 7.53 -16.28
C ARG A 76 -10.91 6.55 -15.14
N ALA A 77 -11.50 6.80 -13.98
CA ALA A 77 -11.53 5.89 -12.84
C ALA A 77 -12.95 5.75 -12.31
N TRP A 78 -13.29 4.54 -11.85
CA TRP A 78 -14.59 4.21 -11.26
C TRP A 78 -14.44 3.13 -10.18
N VAL A 79 -15.47 3.01 -9.33
CA VAL A 79 -15.63 1.88 -8.44
C VAL A 79 -16.49 0.84 -9.14
N ASP A 80 -16.00 -0.39 -9.21
CA ASP A 80 -16.77 -1.56 -9.57
C ASP A 80 -17.31 -2.20 -8.29
N THR A 81 -18.60 -1.98 -8.03
CA THR A 81 -19.26 -2.49 -6.82
C THR A 81 -19.59 -3.98 -6.90
N GLU A 82 -19.62 -4.57 -8.10
CA GLU A 82 -19.86 -6.01 -8.24
C GLU A 82 -18.62 -6.79 -7.81
N ASP A 83 -17.43 -6.31 -8.19
CA ASP A 83 -16.14 -6.92 -7.87
C ASP A 83 -15.44 -6.31 -6.64
N GLN A 84 -16.00 -5.27 -6.02
CA GLN A 84 -15.41 -4.50 -4.92
C GLN A 84 -13.99 -3.99 -5.24
N LYS A 85 -13.84 -3.35 -6.41
CA LYS A 85 -12.54 -2.89 -6.94
C LYS A 85 -12.57 -1.46 -7.44
N GLY A 86 -11.45 -0.77 -7.28
CA GLY A 86 -11.17 0.46 -8.01
C GLY A 86 -10.60 0.12 -9.38
N ARG A 87 -11.25 0.59 -10.45
CA ARG A 87 -10.84 0.38 -11.85
C ARG A 87 -10.51 1.68 -12.56
N ALA A 88 -9.56 1.62 -13.49
CA ALA A 88 -9.20 2.78 -14.30
C ALA A 88 -8.83 2.39 -15.72
N VAL A 89 -9.09 3.32 -16.65
CA VAL A 89 -8.46 3.37 -17.98
C VAL A 89 -7.30 4.34 -17.90
N VAL A 90 -6.10 3.89 -18.27
CA VAL A 90 -4.88 4.71 -18.27
C VAL A 90 -4.29 4.77 -19.67
N ARG A 91 -3.75 5.93 -20.06
CA ARG A 91 -3.08 6.16 -21.35
C ARG A 91 -1.59 6.37 -21.18
N PHE A 92 -0.79 5.64 -21.94
CA PHE A 92 0.67 5.75 -21.91
C PHE A 92 1.18 6.93 -22.74
N SER A 93 2.15 7.64 -22.16
CA SER A 93 2.91 8.70 -22.83
C SER A 93 3.64 8.18 -24.07
N LYS A 94 3.91 9.07 -25.03
CA LYS A 94 4.80 8.82 -26.18
C LYS A 94 6.25 9.19 -25.89
N SER A 95 6.63 9.48 -24.64
CA SER A 95 8.04 9.62 -24.26
C SER A 95 8.80 8.30 -24.45
N THR A 96 10.15 8.36 -24.46
CA THR A 96 10.98 7.14 -24.55
C THR A 96 10.62 6.13 -23.46
N LEU A 97 10.57 6.58 -22.20
CA LEU A 97 10.19 5.73 -21.06
C LEU A 97 8.75 5.22 -21.19
N GLY A 98 7.79 6.08 -21.58
CA GLY A 98 6.40 5.66 -21.75
C GLY A 98 6.21 4.62 -22.87
N GLN A 99 7.04 4.66 -23.91
CA GLN A 99 7.05 3.65 -24.98
C GLN A 99 7.64 2.33 -24.51
N GLU A 100 8.78 2.36 -23.81
CA GLU A 100 9.42 1.18 -23.23
C GLU A 100 8.47 0.44 -22.28
N ILE A 101 7.86 1.18 -21.33
CA ILE A 101 6.96 0.57 -20.34
C ILE A 101 5.66 0.07 -21.00
N PHE A 102 5.12 0.77 -22.00
CA PHE A 102 3.95 0.26 -22.73
C PHE A 102 4.26 -1.05 -23.46
N GLN A 103 5.47 -1.19 -24.02
CA GLN A 103 5.90 -2.43 -24.65
C GLN A 103 6.02 -3.56 -23.62
N ASP A 104 6.63 -3.30 -22.46
CA ASP A 104 6.69 -4.28 -21.35
C ASP A 104 5.30 -4.75 -20.90
N VAL A 105 4.32 -3.85 -20.89
CA VAL A 105 2.92 -4.19 -20.55
C VAL A 105 2.32 -5.10 -21.62
N ARG A 106 2.51 -4.78 -22.90
CA ARG A 106 2.05 -5.60 -24.04
C ARG A 106 2.68 -6.99 -24.03
N ASP A 107 3.96 -7.06 -23.72
CA ASP A 107 4.71 -8.31 -23.64
C ASP A 107 4.39 -9.12 -22.37
N GLY A 108 3.56 -8.57 -21.47
CA GLY A 108 3.12 -9.24 -20.26
C GLY A 108 4.18 -9.29 -19.17
N ILE A 109 5.22 -8.46 -19.25
CA ILE A 109 6.34 -8.37 -18.31
C ILE A 109 5.94 -7.49 -17.12
N ARG A 110 5.39 -6.30 -17.36
CA ARG A 110 4.91 -5.39 -16.32
C ARG A 110 3.40 -5.51 -16.19
N GLN A 111 2.95 -6.18 -15.14
CA GLN A 111 1.52 -6.51 -14.92
C GLN A 111 1.01 -6.08 -13.55
N LEU A 112 1.90 -5.64 -12.65
CA LEU A 112 1.56 -5.31 -11.27
C LEU A 112 1.27 -3.81 -11.16
N VAL A 113 0.15 -3.50 -10.53
CA VAL A 113 -0.34 -2.15 -10.34
C VAL A 113 -0.30 -1.81 -8.87
N SER A 114 0.01 -0.55 -8.55
CA SER A 114 -0.19 0.01 -7.23
C SER A 114 -0.89 1.36 -7.26
N VAL A 115 -1.42 1.78 -6.12
CA VAL A 115 -2.09 3.07 -5.94
C VAL A 115 -1.57 3.74 -4.69
N GLY A 116 -1.12 4.98 -4.80
CA GLY A 116 -0.90 5.88 -3.67
C GLY A 116 -2.21 6.54 -3.28
N TYR A 117 -2.59 6.48 -2.02
CA TYR A 117 -3.85 7.05 -1.52
C TYR A 117 -3.70 7.67 -0.14
N SER A 118 -4.72 8.44 0.24
CA SER A 118 -4.89 8.99 1.58
C SER A 118 -6.23 8.52 2.18
N VAL A 119 -6.28 8.37 3.50
CA VAL A 119 -7.51 7.99 4.22
C VAL A 119 -7.94 9.14 5.12
N ALA A 120 -9.18 9.60 4.94
CA ALA A 120 -9.78 10.62 5.77
C ALA A 120 -10.49 10.04 7.01
N ARG A 121 -11.05 8.83 6.90
CA ARG A 121 -11.78 8.19 7.99
C ARG A 121 -11.70 6.66 7.95
N PHE A 122 -11.40 6.09 9.11
CA PHE A 122 -11.53 4.66 9.38
C PHE A 122 -12.76 4.37 10.26
N VAL A 123 -13.32 3.18 10.10
CA VAL A 123 -14.18 2.51 11.08
C VAL A 123 -13.45 1.27 11.59
N THR A 124 -13.38 1.11 12.91
CA THR A 124 -12.73 -0.04 13.54
C THR A 124 -13.73 -1.15 13.80
N GLU A 125 -13.46 -2.33 13.27
CA GLU A 125 -14.14 -3.58 13.55
C GLU A 125 -13.24 -4.37 14.51
N LYS A 126 -13.67 -4.45 15.77
CA LYS A 126 -12.95 -5.17 16.82
C LYS A 126 -12.98 -6.67 16.55
N ALA A 127 -11.82 -7.32 16.64
CA ALA A 127 -11.74 -8.77 16.57
C ALA A 127 -11.88 -9.37 17.98
N ASP A 128 -12.63 -10.48 18.10
CA ASP A 128 -12.67 -11.26 19.35
C ASP A 128 -11.32 -11.97 19.60
N GLU A 129 -10.65 -12.39 18.53
CA GLU A 129 -9.29 -12.95 18.51
C GLU A 129 -8.55 -12.45 17.25
N GLY A 130 -7.25 -12.12 17.37
CA GLY A 130 -6.43 -11.63 16.24
C GLY A 130 -6.32 -10.11 16.15
N LEU A 131 -6.03 -9.59 14.95
CA LEU A 131 -5.88 -8.16 14.70
C LEU A 131 -7.21 -7.48 14.40
N ASP A 132 -7.43 -6.29 14.97
CA ASP A 132 -8.54 -5.41 14.62
C ASP A 132 -8.52 -5.05 13.13
N THR A 133 -9.70 -4.87 12.54
CA THR A 133 -9.84 -4.37 11.17
C THR A 133 -10.15 -2.88 11.15
N PHE A 134 -9.38 -2.12 10.40
CA PHE A 134 -9.53 -0.71 10.13
C PHE A 134 -10.03 -0.54 8.70
N ARG A 135 -11.34 -0.37 8.56
CA ARG A 135 -11.99 -0.16 7.27
C ARG A 135 -11.94 1.31 6.89
N ALA A 136 -11.24 1.66 5.83
CA ALA A 136 -11.22 2.99 5.24
C ALA A 136 -12.56 3.22 4.52
N VAL A 137 -13.45 3.95 5.18
CA VAL A 137 -14.81 4.29 4.71
C VAL A 137 -14.88 5.69 4.10
N SER A 138 -13.74 6.37 4.03
CA SER A 138 -13.55 7.62 3.30
C SER A 138 -12.07 7.74 2.95
N TRP A 139 -11.74 7.51 1.69
CA TRP A 139 -10.37 7.54 1.19
C TRP A 139 -10.32 8.08 -0.24
N GLN A 140 -9.14 8.59 -0.63
CA GLN A 140 -8.92 9.25 -1.90
C GLN A 140 -7.65 8.70 -2.57
N PRO A 141 -7.75 7.99 -3.71
CA PRO A 141 -6.59 7.67 -4.53
C PRO A 141 -5.99 8.91 -5.20
N LEU A 142 -4.65 8.98 -5.20
CA LEU A 142 -3.89 10.15 -5.61
C LEU A 142 -3.12 9.94 -6.93
N GLU A 143 -2.62 8.73 -7.14
CA GLU A 143 -1.92 8.29 -8.34
C GLU A 143 -2.05 6.78 -8.53
N ILE A 144 -1.75 6.32 -9.74
CA ILE A 144 -1.63 4.90 -10.07
C ILE A 144 -0.21 4.67 -10.57
N SER A 145 0.41 3.57 -10.14
CA SER A 145 1.77 3.20 -10.52
C SER A 145 1.82 1.81 -11.12
N LEU A 146 2.66 1.63 -12.14
CA LEU A 146 3.18 0.30 -12.47
C LEU A 146 4.39 0.02 -11.58
N VAL A 147 4.40 -1.15 -10.95
CA VAL A 147 5.42 -1.52 -9.96
C VAL A 147 6.00 -2.89 -10.29
N SER A 148 7.25 -3.11 -9.92
CA SER A 148 7.91 -4.43 -10.00
C SER A 148 7.63 -5.28 -8.77
N VAL A 149 7.43 -4.64 -7.61
CA VAL A 149 7.09 -5.28 -6.34
C VAL A 149 5.99 -4.46 -5.69
N PRO A 150 4.76 -4.98 -5.59
CA PRO A 150 3.68 -4.27 -4.94
C PRO A 150 3.81 -4.32 -3.42
N ALA A 151 3.18 -3.35 -2.72
CA ALA A 151 3.21 -3.25 -1.27
C ALA A 151 2.51 -4.42 -0.55
N ASP A 152 1.72 -5.22 -1.27
CA ASP A 152 1.22 -6.52 -0.82
C ASP A 152 1.44 -7.58 -1.93
N ALA A 153 2.24 -8.58 -1.62
CA ALA A 153 2.64 -9.68 -2.50
C ALA A 153 1.86 -11.00 -2.25
N SER A 154 0.75 -10.97 -1.53
CA SER A 154 -0.09 -12.16 -1.29
C SER A 154 -0.77 -12.72 -2.56
N VAL A 155 -0.57 -12.10 -3.73
CA VAL A 155 -0.97 -12.59 -5.05
C VAL A 155 0.18 -12.50 -6.06
N GLY A 156 0.96 -13.57 -6.15
CA GLY A 156 2.00 -13.77 -7.17
C GLY A 156 2.97 -14.90 -6.81
N VAL A 157 3.30 -15.75 -7.79
CA VAL A 157 4.07 -17.00 -7.57
C VAL A 157 5.44 -16.74 -6.96
N GLY A 158 5.69 -17.37 -5.80
CA GLY A 158 7.04 -17.79 -5.42
C GLY A 158 7.82 -16.87 -4.48
N ARG A 159 7.25 -16.41 -3.37
CA ARG A 159 8.05 -16.00 -2.21
C ARG A 159 7.45 -16.53 -0.91
N SER A 160 8.10 -17.55 -0.35
CA SER A 160 8.12 -17.79 1.09
C SER A 160 8.78 -16.57 1.74
N THR A 161 8.12 -15.99 2.74
CA THR A 161 8.71 -14.99 3.62
C THR A 161 9.92 -15.60 4.32
N GLU A 162 11.13 -15.30 3.86
CA GLU A 162 12.30 -15.38 4.74
C GLU A 162 12.20 -14.20 5.70
N GLU A 163 11.78 -14.50 6.93
CA GLU A 163 11.86 -13.59 8.07
C GLU A 163 13.33 -13.14 8.23
N SER A 164 13.62 -11.87 7.93
CA SER A 164 14.83 -11.25 8.46
C SER A 164 14.56 -10.80 9.90
N PRO A 165 15.40 -11.21 10.87
CA PRO A 165 15.15 -11.01 12.28
C PRO A 165 15.25 -9.52 12.63
N ALA A 166 14.26 -9.04 13.39
CA ALA A 166 14.30 -7.72 14.01
C ALA A 166 15.55 -7.58 14.92
N PRO A 167 16.19 -6.40 14.98
CA PRO A 167 17.25 -6.17 15.94
C PRO A 167 16.66 -6.16 17.36
N SER A 168 16.94 -7.22 18.11
CA SER A 168 16.78 -7.28 19.55
C SER A 168 17.76 -6.31 20.20
N THR A 169 17.27 -5.24 20.83
CA THR A 169 18.01 -4.55 21.87
C THR A 169 17.13 -4.50 23.11
N LYS A 170 17.24 -5.55 23.94
CA LYS A 170 16.87 -5.47 25.35
C LYS A 170 18.01 -4.75 26.05
N GLU A 171 17.81 -3.48 26.40
CA GLU A 171 18.67 -2.83 27.38
C GLU A 171 18.38 -3.43 28.75
N GLU A 172 19.38 -4.10 29.30
CA GLU A 172 19.39 -4.66 30.64
C GLU A 172 19.66 -3.52 31.63
N ILE A 173 18.65 -3.10 32.38
CA ILE A 173 18.84 -2.18 33.51
C ILE A 173 19.41 -3.01 34.66
N VAL A 174 20.72 -2.87 34.92
CA VAL A 174 21.37 -3.46 36.08
C VAL A 174 21.02 -2.62 37.31
N GLU A 175 20.17 -3.18 38.18
CA GLU A 175 19.82 -2.61 39.48
C GLU A 175 20.95 -2.90 40.48
N GLU A 176 21.68 -1.86 40.90
CA GLU A 176 22.75 -1.94 41.89
C GLU A 176 22.15 -2.13 43.30
N LYS A 177 22.30 -3.33 43.84
CA LYS A 177 21.85 -3.67 45.20
C LYS A 177 22.87 -3.17 46.23
N GLN A 178 22.55 -2.11 46.95
CA GLN A 178 23.31 -1.67 48.13
C GLN A 178 23.12 -2.64 49.30
N GLU A 179 24.22 -3.18 49.83
CA GLU A 179 24.26 -3.91 51.11
C GLU A 179 24.19 -2.93 52.29
N PRO A 180 23.44 -3.22 53.37
CA PRO A 180 23.47 -2.43 54.59
C PRO A 180 24.68 -2.81 55.47
N GLN A 181 25.48 -1.82 55.84
CA GLN A 181 26.52 -1.94 56.87
C GLN A 181 25.87 -2.10 58.26
N VAL A 182 26.11 -3.23 58.92
CA VAL A 182 25.83 -3.40 60.34
C VAL A 182 27.02 -2.87 61.13
N ARG A 183 26.79 -1.81 61.92
CA ARG A 183 27.67 -1.39 63.02
C ARG A 183 27.20 -2.11 64.28
N GLU A 184 28.09 -2.90 64.90
CA GLU A 184 27.96 -3.22 66.32
C GLU A 184 29.02 -2.45 67.08
N GLU A 185 28.54 -1.61 68.00
CA GLU A 185 29.34 -0.85 68.95
C GLU A 185 29.85 -1.77 70.06
N SER A 186 31.08 -1.52 70.45
CA SER A 186 31.81 -2.06 71.59
C SER A 186 31.12 -1.79 72.92
N GLU A 187 31.09 -2.80 73.80
CA GLU A 187 30.95 -2.59 75.24
C GLU A 187 32.27 -2.97 75.95
N VAL A 188 32.69 -2.08 76.84
CA VAL A 188 33.92 -2.09 77.62
C VAL A 188 33.61 -2.65 79.01
N VAL A 189 34.43 -3.58 79.50
CA VAL A 189 35.17 -3.61 80.80
C VAL A 189 35.79 -4.99 80.98
#